data_AF-A0A970DJJ4-F1
#
_entry.id   AF-A0A970DJJ4-F1
#
_cell.length_a   1.000
_cell.length_b   1.000
_cell.length_c   1.000
_cell.angle_alpha   90.00
_cell.angle_beta   90.00
_cell.angle_gamma   90.00
#
_symmetry.space_group_name_H-M   'P 1'
#
loop_
_entity.id
_entity.type
_entity.pdbx_description
1 polymer ?
#
loop_
_entity_poly.entity_id
_entity_poly.type
_entity_poly.pdbx_seq_one_letter_code
_entity_poly.pdbx_strand_id
1 'polypeptide(L)'
;MEDVQSREAIVADLKREELKWLKERNRRRRLRRKVRLSRSWKGDIFVIIVLIAFGFFSAYPLIFTIANSLKPLDEIFKFPPRLLPRRITFEHFVDLFNLIGNTQIPISRYLLNTVLITLFGTVGHVFLASLCAYPLAKHKFPGKHLINQMIVYSLMFSAAVTMIPTYMISSWLGLIDSQLAIIIPAFGYSLGIFLMRQFINTIPDELLEAAKVDGANEYQIFFKIVMPLVKPAWLTLIILLFQQLWGADGGNYIFTENLKPLSYALSQIVAGGIPRTGTAAAVTVIMLVVPITVFIINQSRVLDTMAHSGLK
;
A
#
# COMPACT_ATOMS: atom_id res chain seq x y z
N MET A 1 -23.34 48.18 -65.51
CA MET A 1 -23.02 48.50 -64.10
C MET A 1 -23.34 47.34 -63.16
N GLU A 2 -24.38 46.53 -63.40
CA GLU A 2 -24.71 45.35 -62.57
C GLU A 2 -23.63 44.23 -62.54
N ASP A 3 -22.91 43.99 -63.63
CA ASP A 3 -21.90 42.91 -63.70
C ASP A 3 -20.65 43.18 -62.83
N VAL A 4 -20.29 44.44 -62.61
CA VAL A 4 -19.14 44.80 -61.76
C VAL A 4 -19.48 44.64 -60.28
N GLN A 5 -20.69 45.05 -59.87
CA GLN A 5 -21.16 44.89 -58.48
C GLN A 5 -21.34 43.41 -58.09
N SER A 6 -21.80 42.57 -59.02
CA SER A 6 -21.92 41.12 -58.79
C SER A 6 -20.54 40.46 -58.64
N ARG A 7 -19.56 40.84 -59.45
CA ARG A 7 -18.18 40.36 -59.33
C ARG A 7 -17.51 40.80 -58.03
N GLU A 8 -17.72 42.03 -57.58
CA GLU A 8 -17.21 42.51 -56.29
C GLU A 8 -17.85 41.78 -55.09
N ALA A 9 -19.15 41.48 -55.16
CA ALA A 9 -19.84 40.71 -54.14
C ALA A 9 -19.30 39.27 -54.02
N ILE A 10 -19.04 38.62 -55.16
CA ILE A 10 -18.45 37.27 -55.20
C ILE A 10 -17.02 37.28 -54.63
N VAL A 11 -16.21 38.27 -55.00
CA VAL A 11 -14.84 38.41 -54.48
C VAL A 11 -14.82 38.69 -52.97
N ALA A 12 -15.77 39.48 -52.48
CA ALA A 12 -15.92 39.74 -51.05
C ALA A 12 -16.32 38.48 -50.26
N ASP A 13 -17.16 37.62 -50.85
CA ASP A 13 -17.60 36.38 -50.19
C ASP A 13 -16.52 35.30 -50.16
N LEU A 14 -15.78 35.14 -51.25
CA LEU A 14 -14.61 34.27 -51.31
C LEU A 14 -13.56 34.68 -50.27
N LYS A 15 -13.30 35.98 -50.11
CA LYS A 15 -12.41 36.48 -49.05
C LYS A 15 -12.92 36.17 -47.65
N ARG A 16 -14.24 36.21 -47.41
CA ARG A 16 -14.85 35.87 -46.11
C ARG A 16 -14.71 34.39 -45.79
N GLU A 17 -14.93 33.51 -46.77
CA GLU A 17 -14.74 32.07 -46.62
C GLU A 17 -13.27 31.70 -46.40
N GLU A 18 -12.36 32.32 -47.14
CA GLU A 18 -10.92 32.13 -46.94
C GLU A 18 -10.48 32.56 -45.54
N LEU A 19 -11.00 33.69 -45.04
CA LEU A 19 -10.72 34.16 -43.67
C LEU A 19 -11.27 33.20 -42.61
N LYS A 20 -12.46 32.64 -42.82
CA LYS A 20 -13.04 31.62 -41.93
C LYS A 20 -12.20 30.34 -41.96
N TRP A 21 -11.79 29.89 -43.13
CA TRP A 21 -10.93 28.71 -43.30
C TRP A 21 -9.56 28.90 -42.64
N LEU A 22 -8.93 30.07 -42.80
CA LEU A 22 -7.65 30.40 -42.16
C LEU A 22 -7.77 30.46 -40.63
N LYS A 23 -8.86 31.03 -40.10
CA LYS A 23 -9.14 31.04 -38.65
C LYS A 23 -9.35 29.63 -38.11
N GLU A 24 -10.12 28.80 -38.80
CA GLU A 24 -10.39 27.41 -38.38
C GLU A 24 -9.13 26.54 -38.47
N ARG A 25 -8.30 26.74 -39.51
CA ARG A 25 -7.00 26.08 -39.66
C ARG A 25 -6.03 26.45 -38.55
N ASN A 26 -5.98 27.73 -38.18
CA ASN A 26 -5.15 28.21 -37.07
C ASN A 26 -5.66 27.72 -35.70
N ARG A 27 -6.98 27.65 -35.52
CA ARG A 27 -7.61 27.05 -34.32
C ARG A 27 -7.28 25.56 -34.20
N ARG A 28 -7.39 24.79 -35.29
CA ARG A 28 -6.98 23.37 -35.35
C ARG A 28 -5.47 23.18 -35.13
N ARG A 29 -4.62 24.09 -35.63
CA ARG A 29 -3.17 24.07 -35.35
C ARG A 29 -2.84 24.40 -33.90
N ARG A 30 -3.55 25.34 -33.27
CA ARG A 30 -3.41 25.64 -31.82
C ARG A 30 -3.84 24.46 -30.96
N LEU A 31 -4.96 23.80 -31.30
CA LEU A 31 -5.43 22.59 -30.61
C LEU A 31 -4.51 21.37 -30.84
N ARG A 32 -3.81 21.30 -31.99
CA ARG A 32 -2.82 20.25 -32.31
C ARG A 32 -1.40 20.52 -31.82
N ARG A 33 -1.11 21.67 -31.20
CA ARG A 33 0.12 21.82 -30.42
C ARG A 33 -0.03 20.91 -29.20
N LYS A 34 0.30 19.63 -29.38
CA LYS A 34 0.69 18.74 -28.28
C LYS A 34 1.63 19.57 -27.42
N VAL A 35 1.28 19.75 -26.16
CA VAL A 35 2.19 20.28 -25.14
C VAL A 35 3.40 19.35 -25.18
N ARG A 36 4.42 19.71 -25.97
CA ARG A 36 5.72 19.07 -25.84
C ARG A 36 6.20 19.58 -24.50
N LEU A 37 6.01 18.77 -23.45
CA LEU A 37 6.75 18.93 -22.20
C LEU A 37 8.20 19.12 -22.63
N SER A 38 8.72 20.34 -22.48
CA SER A 38 10.09 20.68 -22.82
C SER A 38 10.98 20.02 -21.79
N ARG A 39 11.10 18.69 -21.88
CA ARG A 39 12.04 17.91 -21.08
C ARG A 39 13.41 18.24 -21.64
N SER A 40 14.06 19.19 -20.99
CA SER A 40 15.46 19.49 -21.25
C SER A 40 16.24 18.22 -20.88
N TRP A 41 17.05 17.71 -21.81
CA TRP A 41 17.93 16.55 -21.57
C TRP A 41 18.75 16.70 -20.28
N LYS A 42 19.19 17.93 -19.98
CA LYS A 42 19.88 18.26 -18.72
C LYS A 42 18.99 18.09 -17.49
N GLY A 43 17.71 18.44 -17.60
CA GLY A 43 16.71 18.26 -16.56
C GLY A 43 16.40 16.79 -16.31
N ASP A 44 16.25 15.99 -17.37
CA ASP A 44 16.03 14.55 -17.25
C ASP A 44 17.23 13.84 -16.59
N ILE A 45 18.46 14.18 -16.99
CA ILE A 45 19.68 13.66 -16.33
C ILE A 45 19.71 14.05 -14.85
N PHE A 46 19.43 15.32 -14.53
CA PHE A 46 19.41 15.78 -13.15
C PHE A 46 18.39 15.01 -12.31
N VAL A 47 17.17 14.82 -12.82
CA VAL A 47 16.12 14.03 -12.17
C VAL A 47 16.56 12.58 -11.98
N ILE A 48 17.18 11.95 -12.98
CA ILE A 48 17.69 10.57 -12.88
C ILE A 48 18.76 10.46 -11.79
N ILE A 49 19.73 11.39 -11.75
CA ILE A 49 20.77 11.40 -10.71
C ILE A 49 20.16 11.52 -9.32
N VAL A 50 19.20 12.44 -9.15
CA VAL A 50 18.49 12.63 -7.87
C VAL A 50 17.74 11.35 -7.49
N LEU A 51 17.01 10.74 -8.42
CA LEU A 51 16.28 9.48 -8.17
C LEU A 51 17.22 8.32 -7.81
N ILE A 52 18.38 8.21 -8.47
CA ILE A 52 19.39 7.20 -8.14
C ILE A 52 19.94 7.44 -6.74
N ALA A 53 20.26 8.68 -6.38
CA ALA A 53 20.76 9.03 -5.05
C ALA A 53 19.74 8.70 -3.95
N PHE A 54 18.46 9.06 -4.14
CA PHE A 54 17.39 8.67 -3.23
C PHE A 54 17.17 7.16 -3.19
N GLY A 55 17.30 6.47 -4.33
CA GLY A 55 17.22 5.02 -4.39
C GLY A 55 18.30 4.33 -3.56
N PHE A 56 19.56 4.76 -3.69
CA PHE A 56 20.66 4.25 -2.87
C PHE A 56 20.49 4.59 -1.39
N PHE A 57 20.06 5.81 -1.07
CA PHE A 57 19.80 6.22 0.31
C PHE A 57 18.70 5.37 0.97
N SER A 58 17.60 5.09 0.27
CA SER A 58 16.53 4.22 0.76
C SER A 58 16.93 2.75 0.84
N ALA A 59 17.79 2.27 -0.08
CA ALA A 59 18.30 0.90 -0.06
C ALA A 59 19.38 0.67 0.99
N TYR A 60 20.07 1.74 1.43
CA TYR A 60 21.17 1.68 2.40
C TYR A 60 20.83 0.88 3.67
N PRO A 61 19.74 1.16 4.43
CA PRO A 61 19.43 0.40 5.65
C PRO A 61 19.17 -1.09 5.36
N LEU A 62 18.53 -1.42 4.23
CA LEU A 62 18.28 -2.81 3.85
C LEU A 62 19.58 -3.54 3.54
N ILE A 63 20.45 -2.93 2.73
CA ILE A 63 21.78 -3.48 2.40
C ILE A 63 22.61 -3.64 3.68
N PHE A 64 22.56 -2.66 4.59
CA PHE A 64 23.31 -2.68 5.83
C PHE A 64 22.84 -3.80 6.77
N THR A 65 21.53 -4.02 6.89
CA THR A 65 20.97 -5.11 7.70
C THR A 65 21.32 -6.48 7.11
N ILE A 66 21.23 -6.65 5.79
CA ILE A 66 21.65 -7.90 5.11
C ILE A 66 23.15 -8.13 5.28
N ALA A 67 23.97 -7.08 5.18
CA ALA A 67 25.40 -7.20 5.39
C ALA A 67 25.73 -7.57 6.85
N ASN A 68 25.05 -6.98 7.83
CA ASN A 68 25.28 -7.27 9.24
C ASN A 68 24.86 -8.68 9.65
N SER A 69 23.85 -9.28 9.01
CA SER A 69 23.50 -10.68 9.26
C SER A 69 24.55 -11.67 8.75
N LEU A 70 25.46 -11.23 7.87
CA LEU A 70 26.53 -12.01 7.28
C LEU A 70 27.92 -11.67 7.83
N LYS A 71 28.04 -10.68 8.72
CA LYS A 71 29.31 -10.28 9.35
C LYS A 71 29.53 -11.06 10.64
N PRO A 72 30.77 -11.47 10.97
CA PRO A 72 31.08 -11.95 12.30
C PRO A 72 30.92 -10.81 13.34
N LEU A 73 30.64 -11.16 14.60
CA LEU A 73 30.38 -10.16 15.66
C LEU A 73 31.50 -9.12 15.81
N ASP A 74 32.76 -9.53 15.63
CA ASP A 74 33.92 -8.64 15.73
C ASP A 74 33.96 -7.57 14.63
N GLU A 75 33.28 -7.81 13.50
CA GLU A 75 33.21 -6.87 12.38
C GLU A 75 32.04 -5.88 12.53
N ILE A 76 30.96 -6.27 13.20
CA ILE A 76 29.77 -5.42 13.42
C ILE A 76 30.14 -4.19 14.26
N PHE A 77 31.01 -4.34 15.25
CA PHE A 77 31.40 -3.27 16.17
C PHE A 77 32.69 -2.51 15.77
N LYS A 78 33.27 -2.79 14.60
CA LYS A 78 34.46 -2.07 14.11
C LYS A 78 34.09 -0.67 13.63
N PHE A 79 34.88 0.33 14.02
CA PHE A 79 34.78 1.70 13.54
C PHE A 79 35.92 2.04 12.56
N PRO A 80 35.64 2.63 11.38
CA PRO A 80 34.32 2.98 10.85
C PRO A 80 33.51 1.74 10.42
N PRO A 81 32.17 1.78 10.57
CA PRO A 81 31.30 0.66 10.18
C PRO A 81 31.41 0.43 8.67
N ARG A 82 31.70 -0.81 8.30
CA ARG A 82 31.80 -1.20 6.89
C ARG A 82 30.42 -1.48 6.34
N LEU A 83 30.17 -1.13 5.08
CA LEU A 83 28.93 -1.49 4.41
C LEU A 83 28.86 -3.00 4.21
N LEU A 84 29.85 -3.58 3.52
CA LEU A 84 29.88 -4.99 3.13
C LEU A 84 30.74 -5.83 4.10
N PRO A 85 30.41 -7.13 4.27
CA PRO A 85 31.21 -8.06 5.07
C PRO A 85 32.58 -8.30 4.42
N ARG A 86 33.67 -8.25 5.20
CA ARG A 86 34.97 -8.73 4.74
C ARG A 86 35.06 -10.25 4.81
N ARG A 87 34.44 -10.83 5.83
CA ARG A 87 34.30 -12.28 6.00
C ARG A 87 32.82 -12.60 6.05
N ILE A 88 32.35 -13.39 5.08
CA ILE A 88 30.96 -13.85 5.05
C ILE A 88 30.87 -15.04 6.00
N THR A 89 30.01 -14.95 7.01
CA THR A 89 29.68 -16.05 7.90
C THR A 89 28.16 -16.25 7.97
N PHE A 90 27.73 -17.50 8.12
CA PHE A 90 26.32 -17.86 8.33
C PHE A 90 26.04 -18.25 9.79
N GLU A 91 27.00 -17.99 10.69
CA GLU A 91 26.94 -18.33 12.11
C GLU A 91 25.66 -17.78 12.75
N HIS A 92 25.29 -16.53 12.46
CA HIS A 92 24.06 -15.92 13.00
C HIS A 92 22.78 -16.64 12.61
N PHE A 93 22.73 -17.22 11.41
CA PHE A 93 21.59 -18.02 10.95
C PHE A 93 21.59 -19.39 11.62
N VAL A 94 22.75 -20.04 11.74
CA VAL A 94 22.89 -21.32 12.43
C VAL A 94 22.52 -21.17 13.91
N ASP A 95 23.03 -20.14 14.59
CA ASP A 95 22.70 -19.81 15.98
C ASP A 95 21.20 -19.55 16.14
N LEU A 96 20.60 -18.80 15.20
CA LEU A 96 19.16 -18.57 15.19
C LEU A 96 18.38 -19.89 15.09
N PHE A 97 18.71 -20.77 14.15
CA PHE A 97 18.03 -22.05 13.99
C PHE A 97 18.25 -22.99 15.17
N ASN A 98 19.43 -22.97 15.80
CA ASN A 98 19.72 -23.74 17.00
C ASN A 98 18.92 -23.23 18.21
N LEU A 99 18.83 -21.90 18.40
CA LEU A 99 18.05 -21.30 19.48
C LEU A 99 16.55 -21.60 19.32
N ILE A 100 16.07 -21.58 18.08
CA ILE A 100 14.68 -21.93 17.74
C ILE A 100 14.43 -23.44 17.89
N GLY A 101 15.37 -24.29 17.48
CA GLY A 101 15.23 -25.75 17.56
C GLY A 101 15.14 -26.27 19.00
N ASN A 102 15.68 -25.51 19.95
CA ASN A 102 15.70 -25.83 21.38
C ASN A 102 14.51 -25.24 22.17
N THR A 103 13.56 -24.56 21.52
CA THR A 103 12.38 -24.04 22.23
C THR A 103 11.36 -25.14 22.49
N GLN A 104 10.64 -25.06 23.62
CA GLN A 104 9.61 -26.04 23.98
C GLN A 104 8.49 -26.14 22.93
N ILE A 105 8.24 -25.05 22.20
CA ILE A 105 7.21 -24.97 21.17
C ILE A 105 7.89 -25.00 19.80
N PRO A 106 7.41 -25.83 18.86
CA PRO A 106 7.99 -25.92 17.53
C PRO A 106 7.74 -24.63 16.74
N ILE A 107 8.73 -24.18 15.96
CA ILE A 107 8.62 -22.99 15.10
C ILE A 107 7.45 -23.03 14.12
N SER A 108 7.09 -24.23 13.66
CA SER A 108 5.94 -24.42 12.78
C SER A 108 4.65 -23.90 13.40
N ARG A 109 4.51 -23.95 14.74
CA ARG A 109 3.36 -23.41 15.45
C ARG A 109 3.36 -21.89 15.44
N TYR A 110 4.48 -21.26 15.76
CA TYR A 110 4.63 -19.79 15.70
C TYR A 110 4.40 -19.25 14.29
N LEU A 111 4.93 -19.94 13.27
CA LEU A 111 4.72 -19.60 11.86
C LEU A 111 3.24 -19.74 11.47
N LEU A 112 2.60 -20.86 11.82
CA LEU A 112 1.18 -21.08 11.54
C LEU A 112 0.32 -19.99 12.20
N ASN A 113 0.58 -19.67 13.47
CA ASN A 113 -0.11 -18.60 14.18
C ASN A 113 0.00 -17.25 13.44
N THR A 114 1.21 -16.90 12.98
CA THR A 114 1.47 -15.67 12.21
C THR A 114 0.71 -15.67 10.89
N VAL A 115 0.73 -16.78 10.17
CA VAL A 115 0.00 -16.93 8.90
C VAL A 115 -1.50 -16.80 9.12
N LEU A 116 -2.07 -17.43 10.15
CA LEU A 116 -3.49 -17.30 10.45
C LEU A 116 -3.88 -15.86 10.83
N ILE A 117 -3.12 -15.23 11.73
CA ILE A 117 -3.35 -13.82 12.13
C ILE A 117 -3.28 -12.90 10.91
N THR A 118 -2.23 -13.04 10.10
CA THR A 118 -2.00 -12.18 8.93
C THR A 118 -3.06 -12.42 7.86
N LEU A 119 -3.38 -13.68 7.54
CA LEU A 119 -4.34 -14.03 6.52
C LEU A 119 -5.76 -13.58 6.90
N PHE A 120 -6.24 -13.99 8.08
CA PHE A 120 -7.60 -13.64 8.50
C PHE A 120 -7.74 -12.15 8.80
N GLY A 121 -6.75 -11.52 9.43
CA GLY A 121 -6.74 -10.08 9.67
C GLY A 121 -6.76 -9.29 8.36
N THR A 122 -5.91 -9.65 7.39
CA THR A 122 -5.83 -8.92 6.11
C THR A 122 -7.07 -9.15 5.25
N VAL A 123 -7.46 -10.40 5.02
CA VAL A 123 -8.62 -10.74 4.17
C VAL A 123 -9.91 -10.23 4.81
N GLY A 124 -10.08 -10.43 6.12
CA GLY A 124 -11.25 -9.96 6.84
C GLY A 124 -11.37 -8.44 6.81
N HIS A 125 -10.26 -7.71 7.02
CA HIS A 125 -10.27 -6.26 6.92
C HIS A 125 -10.58 -5.79 5.50
N VAL A 126 -9.91 -6.31 4.47
CA VAL A 126 -10.15 -5.90 3.07
C VAL A 126 -11.61 -6.14 2.69
N PHE A 127 -12.16 -7.29 3.06
CA PHE A 127 -13.55 -7.63 2.79
C PHE A 127 -14.53 -6.67 3.49
N LEU A 128 -14.38 -6.50 4.80
CA LEU A 128 -15.25 -5.63 5.60
C LEU A 128 -15.11 -4.15 5.21
N ALA A 129 -13.88 -3.66 5.03
CA ALA A 129 -13.62 -2.29 4.60
C ALA A 129 -14.21 -2.01 3.23
N SER A 130 -14.14 -2.96 2.29
CA SER A 130 -14.75 -2.82 0.96
C SER A 130 -16.27 -2.77 1.05
N LEU A 131 -16.88 -3.65 1.85
CA LEU A 131 -18.33 -3.68 2.07
C LEU A 131 -18.84 -2.41 2.75
N CYS A 132 -18.10 -1.84 3.71
CA CYS A 132 -18.46 -0.59 4.36
C CYS A 132 -18.24 0.62 3.44
N ALA A 133 -17.13 0.64 2.71
CA ALA A 133 -16.76 1.76 1.85
C ALA A 133 -17.70 1.94 0.65
N TYR A 134 -18.23 0.85 0.11
CA TYR A 134 -19.12 0.89 -1.05
C TYR A 134 -20.38 1.76 -0.86
N PRO A 135 -21.25 1.50 0.14
CA PRO A 135 -22.40 2.36 0.41
C PRO A 135 -21.99 3.75 0.90
N LEU A 136 -20.89 3.87 1.65
CA LEU A 136 -20.36 5.18 2.07
C LEU A 136 -19.85 6.04 0.91
N ALA A 137 -19.49 5.43 -0.22
CA ALA A 137 -19.17 6.12 -1.46
C ALA A 137 -20.45 6.40 -2.27
N LYS A 138 -21.19 5.35 -2.63
CA LYS A 138 -22.20 5.39 -3.70
C LYS A 138 -23.63 5.65 -3.27
N HIS A 139 -24.01 5.24 -2.06
CA HIS A 139 -25.40 5.38 -1.60
C HIS A 139 -25.63 6.69 -0.85
N LYS A 140 -26.85 7.22 -0.92
CA LYS A 140 -27.30 8.38 -0.14
C LYS A 140 -28.20 7.87 0.98
N PHE A 141 -27.77 8.05 2.23
CA PHE A 141 -28.54 7.61 3.40
C PHE A 141 -28.31 8.58 4.58
N PRO A 142 -29.27 8.70 5.51
CA PRO A 142 -29.14 9.58 6.67
C PRO A 142 -27.96 9.15 7.55
N GLY A 143 -27.13 10.11 7.99
CA GLY A 143 -25.93 9.84 8.81
C GLY A 143 -24.65 9.55 8.03
N LYS A 144 -24.69 9.43 6.70
CA LYS A 144 -23.49 9.23 5.84
C LYS A 144 -22.37 10.25 6.12
N HIS A 145 -22.71 11.52 6.32
CA HIS A 145 -21.71 12.57 6.55
C HIS A 145 -21.02 12.39 7.91
N LEU A 146 -21.80 12.10 8.96
CA LEU A 146 -21.27 11.85 10.30
C LEU A 146 -20.33 10.63 10.31
N ILE A 147 -20.73 9.52 9.68
CA ILE A 147 -19.87 8.32 9.59
C ILE A 147 -18.56 8.63 8.85
N ASN A 148 -18.64 9.34 7.73
CA ASN A 148 -17.45 9.73 6.98
C ASN A 148 -16.52 10.65 7.79
N GLN A 149 -17.07 11.61 8.54
CA GLN A 149 -16.27 12.46 9.43
C GLN A 149 -15.64 11.66 10.56
N MET A 150 -16.37 10.74 11.19
CA MET A 150 -15.82 9.86 12.23
C MET A 150 -14.64 9.02 11.71
N ILE A 151 -14.75 8.47 10.50
CA ILE A 151 -13.64 7.73 9.86
C ILE A 151 -12.43 8.66 9.69
N VAL A 152 -12.62 9.87 9.16
CA VAL A 152 -11.52 10.83 8.96
C VAL A 152 -10.90 11.26 10.29
N TYR A 153 -11.70 11.57 11.31
CA TYR A 153 -11.19 11.93 12.64
C TYR A 153 -10.46 10.77 13.32
N SER A 154 -10.90 9.53 13.12
CA SER A 154 -10.19 8.37 13.65
C SER A 154 -8.77 8.21 13.09
N LEU A 155 -8.48 8.72 11.88
CA LEU A 155 -7.12 8.75 11.31
C LEU A 155 -6.19 9.71 12.03
N MET A 156 -6.72 10.66 12.81
CA MET A 156 -5.91 11.62 13.58
C MET A 156 -5.35 11.02 14.87
N PHE A 157 -5.90 9.88 15.33
CA PHE A 157 -5.39 9.17 16.50
C PHE A 157 -4.19 8.29 16.12
N SER A 158 -3.15 8.34 16.94
CA SER A 158 -2.00 7.44 16.77
C SER A 158 -2.28 6.08 17.41
N ALA A 159 -1.68 5.02 16.84
CA ALA A 159 -1.83 3.66 17.36
C ALA A 159 -1.39 3.53 18.83
N ALA A 160 -0.44 4.35 19.29
CA ALA A 160 0.04 4.35 20.66
C ALA A 160 -1.03 4.83 21.66
N VAL A 161 -1.81 5.85 21.30
CA VAL A 161 -2.89 6.39 22.16
C VAL A 161 -4.05 5.41 22.25
N THR A 162 -4.35 4.70 21.16
CA THR A 162 -5.45 3.73 21.12
C THR A 162 -5.09 2.37 21.75
N MET A 163 -3.81 2.10 22.02
CA MET A 163 -3.34 0.80 22.50
C MET A 163 -4.02 0.36 23.82
N ILE A 164 -4.05 1.24 24.84
CA ILE A 164 -4.68 0.94 26.13
C ILE A 164 -6.20 0.77 25.98
N PRO A 165 -6.95 1.68 25.32
CA PRO A 165 -8.37 1.47 25.05
C PRO A 165 -8.68 0.16 24.31
N THR A 166 -7.92 -0.18 23.27
CA THR A 166 -8.11 -1.43 22.52
C THR A 166 -7.87 -2.66 23.41
N TYR A 167 -6.90 -2.62 24.32
CA TYR A 167 -6.70 -3.67 25.32
C TYR A 167 -7.87 -3.79 26.27
N MET A 168 -8.37 -2.68 26.84
CA MET A 168 -9.52 -2.70 27.74
C MET A 168 -10.76 -3.28 27.06
N ILE A 169 -11.03 -2.89 25.81
CA ILE A 169 -12.16 -3.43 25.02
C ILE A 169 -11.95 -4.93 24.77
N SER A 170 -10.75 -5.36 24.40
CA SER A 170 -10.45 -6.78 24.17
C SER A 170 -10.60 -7.61 25.44
N SER A 171 -10.22 -7.06 26.60
CA SER A 171 -10.43 -7.67 27.91
C SER A 171 -11.91 -7.76 28.27
N TRP A 172 -12.67 -6.68 28.04
CA TRP A 172 -14.11 -6.67 28.31
C TRP A 172 -14.88 -7.66 27.43
N LEU A 173 -14.45 -7.83 26.17
CA LEU A 173 -15.01 -8.81 25.24
C LEU A 173 -14.52 -10.26 25.50
N GLY A 174 -13.63 -10.48 26.46
CA GLY A 174 -13.07 -11.81 26.76
C GLY A 174 -12.18 -12.38 25.64
N LEU A 175 -11.59 -11.52 24.81
CA LEU A 175 -10.71 -11.92 23.70
C LEU A 175 -9.25 -12.14 24.13
N ILE A 176 -8.90 -11.74 25.36
CA ILE A 176 -7.55 -11.90 25.90
C ILE A 176 -7.16 -13.37 25.93
N ASP A 177 -5.88 -13.62 25.67
CA ASP A 177 -5.30 -14.94 25.48
C ASP A 177 -5.84 -15.71 24.26
N SER A 178 -6.20 -14.96 23.20
CA SER A 178 -6.61 -15.51 21.92
C SER A 178 -6.03 -14.70 20.75
N GLN A 179 -5.81 -15.37 19.62
CA GLN A 179 -5.41 -14.72 18.36
C GLN A 179 -6.45 -13.71 17.86
N LEU A 180 -7.71 -13.88 18.29
CA LEU A 180 -8.80 -12.96 17.99
C LEU A 180 -8.57 -11.56 18.55
N ALA A 181 -7.83 -11.41 19.66
CA ALA A 181 -7.47 -10.11 20.20
C ALA A 181 -6.57 -9.28 19.27
N ILE A 182 -5.96 -9.90 18.25
CA ILE A 182 -5.20 -9.21 17.21
C ILE A 182 -6.03 -9.08 15.93
N ILE A 183 -6.72 -10.16 15.53
CA ILE A 183 -7.50 -10.22 14.27
C ILE A 183 -8.68 -9.25 14.28
N ILE A 184 -9.48 -9.22 15.35
CA ILE A 184 -10.72 -8.43 15.39
C ILE A 184 -10.41 -6.93 15.38
N PRO A 185 -9.47 -6.39 16.20
CA PRO A 185 -9.12 -4.98 16.12
C PRO A 185 -8.55 -4.57 14.75
N ALA A 186 -7.86 -5.47 14.04
CA ALA A 186 -7.34 -5.19 12.71
C ALA A 186 -8.44 -4.88 11.68
N PHE A 187 -9.66 -5.41 11.87
CA PHE A 187 -10.80 -5.09 11.00
C PHE A 187 -11.21 -3.63 11.08
N GLY A 188 -10.96 -2.98 12.23
CA GLY A 188 -11.24 -1.57 12.48
C GLY A 188 -10.21 -0.60 11.89
N TYR A 189 -9.28 -1.05 11.03
CA TYR A 189 -8.24 -0.20 10.48
C TYR A 189 -8.81 0.93 9.60
N SER A 190 -8.92 2.12 10.17
CA SER A 190 -9.61 3.26 9.55
C SER A 190 -9.04 3.70 8.20
N LEU A 191 -7.71 3.59 8.02
CA LEU A 191 -7.05 3.95 6.76
C LEU A 191 -7.57 3.08 5.61
N GLY A 192 -7.89 1.82 5.88
CA GLY A 192 -8.43 0.92 4.87
C GLY A 192 -9.79 1.34 4.36
N ILE A 193 -10.72 1.68 5.27
CA ILE A 193 -12.05 2.15 4.89
C ILE A 193 -11.95 3.47 4.12
N PHE A 194 -11.12 4.40 4.61
CA PHE A 194 -10.89 5.68 3.94
C PHE A 194 -10.34 5.49 2.52
N LEU A 195 -9.30 4.68 2.36
CA LEU A 195 -8.66 4.45 1.07
C LEU A 195 -9.61 3.75 0.09
N MET A 196 -10.30 2.68 0.50
CA MET A 196 -11.31 2.03 -0.34
C MET A 196 -12.36 3.02 -0.81
N ARG A 197 -12.89 3.85 0.10
CA ARG A 197 -13.90 4.85 -0.23
C ARG A 197 -13.37 5.86 -1.26
N GLN A 198 -12.13 6.33 -1.11
CA GLN A 198 -11.56 7.29 -2.06
C GLN A 198 -11.45 6.72 -3.47
N PHE A 199 -11.03 5.47 -3.61
CA PHE A 199 -10.98 4.82 -4.91
C PHE A 199 -12.37 4.53 -5.48
N ILE A 200 -13.32 4.06 -4.67
CA ILE A 200 -14.70 3.81 -5.13
C ILE A 200 -15.38 5.11 -5.60
N ASN A 201 -15.10 6.24 -4.95
CA ASN A 201 -15.61 7.55 -5.38
C ASN A 201 -15.13 7.97 -6.78
N THR A 202 -14.01 7.43 -7.28
CA THR A 202 -13.53 7.75 -8.63
C THR A 202 -14.32 7.08 -9.74
N ILE A 203 -15.08 6.03 -9.42
CA ILE A 203 -15.94 5.33 -10.38
C ILE A 203 -17.10 6.27 -10.76
N PRO A 204 -17.41 6.48 -12.05
CA PRO A 204 -18.58 7.27 -12.44
C PRO A 204 -19.89 6.61 -11.99
N ASP A 205 -20.86 7.38 -11.49
CA ASP A 205 -22.15 6.84 -11.04
C ASP A 205 -22.96 6.30 -12.23
N GLU A 206 -22.76 6.86 -13.43
CA GLU A 206 -23.41 6.44 -14.67
C GLU A 206 -23.12 4.97 -15.01
N LEU A 207 -21.93 4.48 -14.65
CA LEU A 207 -21.55 3.07 -14.85
C LEU A 207 -22.40 2.13 -13.99
N LEU A 208 -22.71 2.54 -12.76
CA LEU A 208 -23.51 1.76 -11.83
C LEU A 208 -24.99 1.80 -12.22
N GLU A 209 -25.49 2.95 -12.67
CA GLU A 209 -26.86 3.08 -13.15
C GLU A 209 -27.08 2.27 -14.45
N ALA A 210 -26.11 2.25 -15.37
CA ALA A 210 -26.17 1.39 -16.56
C ALA A 210 -26.28 -0.10 -16.18
N ALA A 211 -25.47 -0.56 -15.23
CA ALA A 211 -25.54 -1.94 -14.75
C ALA A 211 -26.89 -2.29 -14.09
N LYS A 212 -27.52 -1.34 -13.39
CA LYS A 212 -28.86 -1.53 -12.83
C LYS A 212 -29.92 -1.62 -13.93
N VAL A 213 -29.81 -0.83 -14.99
CA VAL A 213 -30.70 -0.91 -16.17
C VAL A 213 -30.56 -2.28 -16.86
N ASP A 214 -29.36 -2.84 -16.89
CA ASP A 214 -29.08 -4.21 -17.39
C ASP A 214 -29.57 -5.32 -16.42
N GLY A 215 -30.23 -4.96 -15.32
CA GLY A 215 -30.80 -5.91 -14.36
C GLY A 215 -29.80 -6.50 -13.36
N ALA A 216 -28.59 -5.92 -13.24
CA ALA A 216 -27.63 -6.38 -12.25
C ALA A 216 -28.10 -6.02 -10.83
N ASN A 217 -28.04 -6.99 -9.92
CA ASN A 217 -28.32 -6.75 -8.51
C ASN A 217 -27.14 -6.06 -7.80
N GLU A 218 -27.37 -5.51 -6.62
CA GLU A 218 -26.36 -4.72 -5.90
C GLU A 218 -25.09 -5.52 -5.56
N TYR A 219 -25.22 -6.80 -5.22
CA TYR A 219 -24.08 -7.67 -4.95
C TYR A 219 -23.27 -7.97 -6.23
N GLN A 220 -23.94 -8.13 -7.37
CA GLN A 220 -23.30 -8.30 -8.67
C GLN A 220 -22.54 -7.03 -9.07
N ILE A 221 -23.14 -5.86 -8.87
CA ILE A 221 -22.47 -4.57 -9.12
C ILE A 221 -21.22 -4.46 -8.25
N PHE A 222 -21.34 -4.76 -6.95
CA PHE A 222 -20.21 -4.74 -6.03
C PHE A 222 -19.08 -5.69 -6.45
N PHE A 223 -19.35 -6.99 -6.61
CA PHE A 223 -18.31 -7.99 -6.86
C PHE A 223 -17.80 -8.01 -8.30
N LYS A 224 -18.64 -7.74 -9.30
CA LYS A 224 -18.26 -7.85 -10.73
C LYS A 224 -17.81 -6.54 -11.37
N ILE A 225 -18.22 -5.39 -10.82
CA ILE A 225 -17.92 -4.07 -11.40
C ILE A 225 -17.00 -3.29 -10.47
N VAL A 226 -17.44 -3.03 -9.24
CA VAL A 226 -16.73 -2.13 -8.32
C VAL A 226 -15.40 -2.73 -7.88
N MET A 227 -15.40 -3.96 -7.34
CA MET A 227 -14.20 -4.61 -6.79
C MET A 227 -13.05 -4.80 -7.79
N PRO A 228 -13.30 -5.15 -9.07
CA PRO A 228 -12.26 -5.19 -10.10
C PRO A 228 -11.71 -3.80 -10.45
N LEU A 229 -12.55 -2.76 -10.48
CA LEU A 229 -12.12 -1.39 -10.78
C LEU A 229 -11.27 -0.79 -9.66
N VAL A 230 -11.57 -1.14 -8.40
CA VAL A 230 -10.76 -0.71 -7.24
C VAL A 230 -9.70 -1.72 -6.82
N LYS A 231 -9.32 -2.63 -7.72
CA LYS A 231 -8.17 -3.54 -7.54
C LYS A 231 -6.91 -2.89 -6.99
N PRO A 232 -6.50 -1.70 -7.46
CA PRO A 232 -5.32 -1.04 -6.93
C PRO A 232 -5.48 -0.69 -5.46
N ALA A 233 -6.68 -0.27 -5.05
CA ALA A 233 -6.99 0.12 -3.68
C ALA A 233 -6.83 -1.08 -2.72
N TRP A 234 -7.54 -2.18 -2.96
CA TRP A 234 -7.47 -3.30 -2.04
C TRP A 234 -6.11 -4.02 -2.08
N LEU A 235 -5.37 -3.98 -3.20
CA LEU A 235 -3.98 -4.44 -3.24
C LEU A 235 -3.05 -3.58 -2.36
N THR A 236 -3.21 -2.25 -2.39
CA THR A 236 -2.44 -1.38 -1.48
C THR A 236 -2.76 -1.65 -0.01
N LEU A 237 -4.02 -1.97 0.31
CA LEU A 237 -4.40 -2.36 1.67
C LEU A 237 -3.80 -3.68 2.09
N ILE A 238 -3.76 -4.68 1.20
CA ILE A 238 -3.06 -5.93 1.47
C ILE A 238 -1.61 -5.65 1.81
N ILE A 239 -0.89 -4.84 1.01
CA ILE A 239 0.52 -4.52 1.26
C ILE A 239 0.71 -3.89 2.66
N LEU A 240 -0.07 -2.85 2.98
CA LEU A 240 0.08 -2.09 4.21
C LEU A 240 -0.28 -2.92 5.45
N LEU A 241 -1.38 -3.67 5.39
CA LEU A 241 -1.88 -4.42 6.55
C LEU A 241 -1.13 -5.73 6.74
N PHE A 242 -0.73 -6.40 5.66
CA PHE A 242 0.08 -7.62 5.74
C PHE A 242 1.40 -7.34 6.47
N GLN A 243 2.08 -6.24 6.15
CA GLN A 243 3.32 -5.85 6.82
C GLN A 243 3.12 -5.68 8.33
N GLN A 244 2.03 -5.01 8.74
CA GLN A 244 1.74 -4.77 10.15
C GLN A 244 1.41 -6.05 10.91
N LEU A 245 0.53 -6.89 10.36
CA LEU A 245 0.10 -8.13 11.01
C LEU A 245 1.19 -9.20 11.03
N TRP A 246 2.02 -9.26 9.99
CA TRP A 246 3.18 -10.16 9.96
C TRP A 246 4.19 -9.82 11.06
N GLY A 247 4.36 -8.53 11.35
CA GLY A 247 5.23 -8.03 12.42
C GLY A 247 4.61 -8.05 13.82
N ALA A 248 3.32 -8.35 13.96
CA ALA A 248 2.64 -8.32 15.25
C ALA A 248 3.18 -9.42 16.19
N ASP A 249 3.59 -9.03 17.40
CA ASP A 249 4.10 -9.96 18.41
C ASP A 249 3.01 -10.48 19.37
N GLY A 250 1.86 -9.81 19.46
CA GLY A 250 0.77 -10.21 20.35
C GLY A 250 1.10 -10.14 21.84
N GLY A 251 2.25 -9.56 22.25
CA GLY A 251 2.74 -9.63 23.63
C GLY A 251 1.83 -8.94 24.66
N ASN A 252 1.01 -7.99 24.21
CA ASN A 252 0.04 -7.31 25.05
C ASN A 252 -1.28 -8.07 25.20
N TYR A 253 -1.53 -9.11 24.42
CA TYR A 253 -2.85 -9.77 24.34
C TYR A 253 -2.81 -11.29 24.56
N ILE A 254 -1.68 -11.93 24.25
CA ILE A 254 -1.53 -13.38 24.23
C ILE A 254 -0.48 -13.78 25.27
N PHE A 255 -0.90 -14.54 26.28
CA PHE A 255 -0.04 -14.98 27.37
C PHE A 255 0.38 -16.45 27.18
N THR A 256 -0.53 -17.27 26.67
CA THR A 256 -0.29 -18.68 26.33
C THR A 256 0.72 -18.79 25.20
N GLU A 257 1.84 -19.43 25.51
CA GLU A 257 3.02 -19.53 24.62
C GLU A 257 2.69 -20.17 23.25
N ASN A 258 1.78 -21.15 23.23
CA ASN A 258 1.35 -21.88 22.01
C ASN A 258 0.52 -21.05 21.02
N LEU A 259 0.02 -19.88 21.45
CA LEU A 259 -0.79 -18.99 20.63
C LEU A 259 0.01 -17.81 20.07
N LYS A 260 1.23 -17.59 20.56
CA LYS A 260 2.06 -16.46 20.18
C LYS A 260 2.52 -16.58 18.70
N PRO A 261 2.71 -15.46 18.01
CA PRO A 261 3.22 -15.43 16.64
C PRO A 261 4.75 -15.53 16.59
N LEU A 262 5.28 -15.69 15.37
CA LEU A 262 6.69 -15.79 15.04
C LEU A 262 7.46 -14.53 15.44
N SER A 263 6.88 -13.35 15.23
CA SER A 263 7.51 -12.08 15.62
C SER A 263 7.88 -12.07 17.12
N TYR A 264 7.02 -12.63 17.98
CA TYR A 264 7.31 -12.78 19.41
C TYR A 264 8.47 -13.73 19.69
N ALA A 265 8.43 -14.94 19.14
CA ALA A 265 9.49 -15.93 19.36
C ALA A 265 10.85 -15.38 18.93
N LEU A 266 10.90 -14.69 17.79
CA LEU A 266 12.12 -14.08 17.28
C LEU A 266 12.54 -12.85 18.11
N SER A 267 11.61 -12.05 18.64
CA SER A 267 11.96 -10.90 19.49
C SER A 267 12.57 -11.32 20.82
N GLN A 268 12.13 -12.45 21.40
CA GLN A 268 12.76 -13.05 22.58
C GLN A 268 14.21 -13.49 22.30
N ILE A 269 14.50 -13.93 21.08
CA ILE A 269 15.88 -14.24 20.67
C ILE A 269 16.69 -12.95 20.60
N VAL A 270 16.15 -11.88 20.00
CA VAL A 270 16.84 -10.58 19.92
C VAL A 270 17.13 -9.97 21.31
N ALA A 271 16.27 -10.23 22.29
CA ALA A 271 16.41 -9.69 23.65
C ALA A 271 17.66 -10.16 24.42
N GLY A 272 18.44 -11.12 23.90
CA GLY A 272 19.68 -11.61 24.55
C GLY A 272 20.89 -10.66 24.50
N GLY A 273 20.69 -9.39 24.12
CA GLY A 273 21.68 -8.32 24.25
C GLY A 273 22.77 -8.29 23.17
N ILE A 274 23.88 -7.61 23.47
CA ILE A 274 24.97 -7.31 22.52
C ILE A 274 25.50 -8.56 21.78
N PRO A 275 25.69 -9.73 22.42
CA PRO A 275 26.16 -10.93 21.72
C PRO A 275 25.23 -11.40 20.59
N ARG A 276 23.94 -11.05 20.64
CA ARG A 276 22.95 -11.44 19.64
C ARG A 276 22.72 -10.37 18.57
N THR A 277 23.57 -9.35 18.49
CA THR A 277 23.40 -8.26 17.50
C THR A 277 23.41 -8.77 16.05
N GLY A 278 24.29 -9.71 15.72
CA GLY A 278 24.30 -10.34 14.40
C GLY A 278 23.09 -11.25 14.16
N THR A 279 22.69 -12.03 15.18
CA THR A 279 21.45 -12.83 15.17
C THR A 279 20.22 -11.95 14.98
N ALA A 280 20.18 -10.75 15.57
CA ALA A 280 19.10 -9.79 15.41
C ALA A 280 19.02 -9.24 13.98
N ALA A 281 20.17 -9.02 13.33
CA ALA A 281 20.19 -8.70 11.90
C ALA A 281 19.63 -9.87 11.07
N ALA A 282 19.98 -11.12 11.39
CA ALA A 282 19.45 -12.31 10.71
C ALA A 282 17.93 -12.46 10.89
N VAL A 283 17.41 -12.27 12.10
CA VAL A 283 15.97 -12.21 12.40
C VAL A 283 15.28 -11.15 11.55
N THR A 284 15.86 -9.95 11.50
CA THR A 284 15.31 -8.84 10.71
C THR A 284 15.24 -9.20 9.23
N VAL A 285 16.29 -9.82 8.67
CA VAL A 285 16.28 -10.28 7.27
C VAL A 285 15.15 -11.28 7.04
N ILE A 286 14.99 -12.30 7.89
CA ILE A 286 13.94 -13.31 7.76
C ILE A 286 12.54 -12.67 7.81
N MET A 287 12.32 -11.75 8.75
CA MET A 287 11.03 -11.06 8.88
C MET A 287 10.72 -10.13 7.71
N LEU A 288 11.74 -9.59 7.03
CA LEU A 288 11.59 -8.72 5.86
C LEU A 288 11.30 -9.49 4.56
N VAL A 289 11.83 -10.71 4.41
CA VAL A 289 11.70 -11.50 3.17
C VAL A 289 10.24 -11.70 2.77
N VAL A 290 9.37 -12.04 3.72
CA VAL A 290 7.97 -12.35 3.41
C VAL A 290 7.18 -11.10 2.97
N PRO A 291 7.15 -9.99 3.73
CA PRO A 291 6.48 -8.76 3.29
C PRO A 291 7.05 -8.19 1.99
N ILE A 292 8.37 -8.26 1.77
CA ILE A 292 8.99 -7.80 0.51
C ILE A 292 8.53 -8.67 -0.67
N THR A 293 8.45 -9.98 -0.49
CA THR A 293 7.94 -10.90 -1.53
C THR A 293 6.49 -10.57 -1.88
N VAL A 294 5.64 -10.37 -0.86
CA VAL A 294 4.25 -9.93 -1.06
C VAL A 294 4.19 -8.58 -1.77
N PHE A 295 5.03 -7.62 -1.39
CA PHE A 295 5.13 -6.33 -2.07
C PHE A 295 5.52 -6.49 -3.54
N ILE A 296 6.57 -7.25 -3.86
CA ILE A 296 7.06 -7.47 -5.23
C ILE A 296 5.99 -8.12 -6.11
N ILE A 297 5.23 -9.07 -5.57
CA ILE A 297 4.14 -9.74 -6.30
C ILE A 297 2.97 -8.76 -6.58
N ASN A 298 2.71 -7.82 -5.68
CA ASN A 298 1.56 -6.92 -5.77
C ASN A 298 1.88 -5.55 -6.42
N GLN A 299 3.13 -5.09 -6.40
CA GLN A 299 3.51 -3.73 -6.86
C GLN A 299 3.21 -3.47 -8.34
N SER A 300 3.43 -4.46 -9.22
CA SER A 300 3.21 -4.30 -10.67
C SER A 300 1.75 -3.97 -10.97
N ARG A 301 0.83 -4.65 -10.28
CA ARG A 301 -0.61 -4.47 -10.40
C ARG A 301 -1.10 -3.12 -9.88
N VAL A 302 -0.38 -2.51 -8.93
CA VAL A 302 -0.70 -1.17 -8.40
C VAL A 302 -0.20 -0.08 -9.36
N LEU A 303 1.01 -0.25 -9.90
CA LEU A 303 1.65 0.72 -10.78
C LEU A 303 0.93 0.87 -12.13
N ASP A 304 0.48 -0.24 -12.73
CA ASP A 304 -0.21 -0.23 -14.02
C ASP A 304 -1.47 0.67 -14.01
N THR A 305 -2.15 0.76 -12.88
CA THR A 305 -3.36 1.55 -12.71
C THR A 305 -3.14 2.99 -12.28
N MET A 306 -2.10 3.29 -11.48
CA MET A 306 -1.76 4.66 -11.10
C MET A 306 -1.28 5.48 -12.30
N ALA A 307 -0.56 4.84 -13.23
CA ALA A 307 -0.10 5.48 -14.47
C ALA A 307 -1.26 5.98 -15.35
N HIS A 308 -2.41 5.31 -15.34
CA HIS A 308 -3.59 5.71 -16.11
C HIS A 308 -4.40 6.83 -15.42
N SER A 309 -4.36 6.94 -14.08
CA SER A 309 -5.02 8.00 -13.32
C SER A 309 -4.30 9.36 -13.44
N GLY A 310 -2.96 9.33 -13.62
CA GLY A 310 -2.13 10.52 -13.79
C GLY A 310 -2.14 11.14 -15.20
N LEU A 311 -2.85 10.56 -16.17
CA LEU A 311 -2.95 11.04 -17.56
C LEU A 311 -4.13 11.99 -17.80
N LYS A 312 -4.65 12.66 -16.75
CA LYS A 312 -5.61 13.76 -16.91
C LYS A 312 -4.95 15.02 -17.49
#